data_AF-A0A645HD92-F1
#
_entry.id   AF-A0A645HD92-F1
#
_cell.length_a   1.000
_cell.length_b   1.000
_cell.length_c   1.000
_cell.angle_alpha   90.00
_cell.angle_beta   90.00
_cell.angle_gamma   90.00
#
_symmetry.space_group_name_H-M   'P 1'
#
loop_
_entity.id
_entity.type
_entity.pdbx_description
1 polymer ?
#
loop_
_entity_poly.entity_id
_entity_poly.type
_entity_poly.pdbx_seq_one_letter_code
_entity_poly.pdbx_strand_id
1 'polypeptide(L)'
;MAVTVLAGGLVGLPGLIGFGNSTQALVALGATIDISGLTNFSFSMPRDGIITSLAVYLSATAALTLLTSMTYTVQLYSSVTPDDVFSPVPGALVNIAIPGTIAIGDVFNDIVTGLNILVTQETRLLLVASATGGGLSVLGSVIGYVSAGLGIS
;
A
#
# COMPACT_ATOMS: atom_id res chain seq x y z
N MET A 1 10.76 0.71 -15.36
CA MET A 1 12.07 0.81 -14.68
C MET A 1 13.14 0.28 -15.62
N ALA A 2 14.28 0.96 -15.77
CA ALA A 2 15.41 0.46 -16.56
C ALA A 2 16.64 0.37 -15.65
N VAL A 3 17.19 -0.83 -15.50
CA VAL A 3 18.53 -1.03 -14.91
C VAL A 3 19.52 -0.61 -15.99
N THR A 4 20.37 0.37 -15.69
CA THR A 4 21.35 0.87 -16.66
C THR A 4 22.68 0.16 -16.48
N VAL A 5 23.40 0.01 -17.57
CA VAL A 5 24.81 -0.40 -17.58
C VAL A 5 25.58 0.78 -18.16
N LEU A 6 26.66 1.20 -17.48
CA LEU A 6 27.53 2.24 -18.02
C LEU A 6 28.36 1.67 -19.17
N ALA A 7 28.80 2.52 -20.10
CA ALA A 7 29.68 2.10 -21.19
C ALA A 7 30.93 1.39 -20.62
N GLY A 8 31.21 0.17 -21.10
CA GLY A 8 32.33 -0.65 -20.63
C GLY A 8 31.99 -1.73 -19.60
N GLY A 9 30.72 -1.96 -19.28
CA GLY A 9 30.29 -3.09 -18.44
C GLY A 9 30.40 -2.83 -16.93
N LEU A 10 30.59 -1.57 -16.52
CA LEU A 10 30.53 -1.15 -15.12
C LEU A 10 29.09 -1.20 -14.59
N VAL A 11 28.93 -1.63 -13.33
CA VAL A 11 27.65 -1.63 -12.61
C VAL A 11 27.05 -0.23 -12.64
N GLY A 12 25.85 -0.10 -13.21
CA GLY A 12 25.11 1.16 -13.24
C GLY A 12 24.35 1.43 -11.94
N LEU A 13 23.39 2.37 -11.99
CA LEU A 13 22.62 2.73 -10.80
C LEU A 13 21.72 1.57 -10.34
N PRO A 14 21.76 1.18 -9.05
CA PRO A 14 20.90 0.11 -8.55
C PRO A 14 19.44 0.57 -8.57
N GLY A 15 18.54 -0.35 -8.93
CA GLY A 15 17.11 -0.17 -8.69
C GLY A 15 16.80 -0.49 -7.23
N LEU A 16 16.27 0.48 -6.49
CA LEU A 16 15.74 0.25 -5.14
C LEU A 16 14.28 -0.19 -5.27
N ILE A 17 13.97 -1.40 -4.82
CA ILE A 17 12.60 -1.92 -4.71
C ILE A 17 12.30 -1.99 -3.22
N GLY A 18 11.28 -1.28 -2.75
CA GLY A 18 11.04 -1.14 -1.33
C GLY A 18 9.57 -1.09 -0.97
N PHE A 19 9.24 -1.80 0.12
CA PHE A 19 8.23 -1.33 1.06
C PHE A 19 8.72 -0.01 1.66
N GLY A 20 7.89 1.04 1.62
CA GLY A 20 8.23 2.36 2.16
C GLY A 20 8.15 3.53 1.16
N ASN A 21 7.59 3.31 -0.04
CA ASN A 21 7.20 4.38 -0.93
C ASN A 21 5.72 4.23 -1.28
N SER A 22 5.00 5.34 -1.32
CA SER A 22 3.55 5.40 -1.54
C SER A 22 3.25 6.48 -2.55
N THR A 23 2.53 6.15 -3.61
CA THR A 23 1.98 7.13 -4.56
C THR A 23 0.47 7.18 -4.42
N GLN A 24 -0.12 8.35 -4.71
CA GLN A 24 -1.54 8.43 -4.97
C GLN A 24 -1.84 7.69 -6.27
N ALA A 25 -2.79 6.74 -6.24
CA ALA A 25 -3.30 6.12 -7.45
C ALA A 25 -4.11 7.15 -8.26
N LEU A 26 -3.94 7.15 -9.59
CA LEU A 26 -4.73 7.98 -10.51
C LEU A 26 -6.01 7.28 -10.98
N VAL A 27 -6.39 6.21 -10.31
CA VAL A 27 -7.57 5.38 -10.61
C VAL A 27 -8.49 5.42 -9.40
N ALA A 28 -9.81 5.55 -9.65
CA ALA A 28 -10.80 5.49 -8.59
C ALA A 28 -10.83 4.09 -7.96
N LEU A 29 -11.11 4.02 -6.65
CA LEU A 29 -11.38 2.74 -6.00
C LEU A 29 -12.57 2.06 -6.69
N GLY A 30 -12.36 0.83 -7.14
CA GLY A 30 -13.37 0.02 -7.82
C GLY A 30 -13.31 -1.45 -7.38
N ALA A 31 -14.08 -2.31 -8.04
CA ALA A 31 -14.06 -3.75 -7.77
C ALA A 31 -12.68 -4.39 -8.04
N THR A 32 -11.94 -3.80 -8.97
CA THR A 32 -10.53 -4.11 -9.26
C THR A 32 -9.74 -2.81 -9.41
N ILE A 33 -8.42 -2.92 -9.33
CA ILE A 33 -7.48 -1.83 -9.57
C ILE A 33 -6.56 -2.23 -10.70
N ASP A 34 -6.60 -1.47 -11.78
CA ASP A 34 -5.69 -1.62 -12.91
C ASP A 34 -4.58 -0.57 -12.81
N ILE A 35 -3.32 -1.03 -12.74
CA ILE A 35 -2.14 -0.16 -12.70
C ILE A 35 -1.33 -0.19 -14.00
N SER A 36 -1.91 -0.68 -15.10
CA SER A 36 -1.26 -0.75 -16.41
C SER A 36 -0.70 0.62 -16.82
N GLY A 37 0.61 0.69 -17.07
CA GLY A 37 1.29 1.93 -17.45
C GLY A 37 1.49 2.94 -16.32
N LEU A 38 1.13 2.59 -15.07
CA LEU A 38 1.41 3.40 -13.88
C LEU A 38 2.70 2.94 -13.17
N THR A 39 3.10 3.69 -12.14
CA THR A 39 4.21 3.26 -11.28
C THR A 39 3.81 2.00 -10.54
N ASN A 40 4.60 0.95 -10.71
CA ASN A 40 4.29 -0.38 -10.20
C ASN A 40 4.85 -0.57 -8.79
N PHE A 41 3.95 -0.62 -7.81
CA PHE A 41 4.24 -0.89 -6.40
C PHE A 41 3.86 -2.32 -5.98
N SER A 42 3.52 -3.18 -6.94
CA SER A 42 3.22 -4.58 -6.64
C SER A 42 4.49 -5.41 -6.48
N PHE A 43 4.37 -6.54 -5.80
CA PHE A 43 5.44 -7.50 -5.63
C PHE A 43 4.95 -8.91 -5.98
N SER A 44 5.80 -9.67 -6.66
CA SER A 44 5.48 -11.03 -7.07
C SER A 44 5.95 -12.03 -6.01
N MET A 45 5.09 -13.01 -5.70
CA MET A 45 5.43 -14.11 -4.82
C MET A 45 6.51 -14.99 -5.47
N PRO A 46 7.68 -15.18 -4.84
CA PRO A 46 8.75 -16.00 -5.41
C PRO A 46 8.53 -17.51 -5.23
N ARG A 47 7.55 -17.88 -4.39
CA ARG A 47 7.16 -19.25 -4.06
C ARG A 47 5.73 -19.25 -3.52
N ASP A 48 5.17 -20.44 -3.36
CA ASP A 48 3.95 -20.63 -2.58
C ASP A 48 4.17 -20.21 -1.12
N GLY A 49 3.14 -19.65 -0.50
CA GLY A 49 3.17 -19.23 0.89
C GLY A 49 1.79 -18.93 1.46
N ILE A 50 1.76 -18.67 2.77
CA ILE A 50 0.55 -18.27 3.48
C ILE A 50 0.77 -16.88 4.06
N ILE A 51 -0.10 -15.94 3.73
CA ILE A 51 -0.10 -14.62 4.38
C ILE A 51 -0.80 -14.76 5.73
N THR A 52 -0.07 -14.45 6.79
CA THR A 52 -0.50 -14.65 8.19
C THR A 52 -0.84 -13.35 8.93
N SER A 53 -0.31 -12.23 8.45
CA SER A 53 -0.56 -10.91 9.04
C SER A 53 -0.30 -9.77 8.06
N LEU A 54 -0.95 -8.64 8.29
CA LEU A 54 -0.69 -7.36 7.61
C LEU A 54 -0.52 -6.28 8.68
N ALA A 55 0.65 -5.64 8.70
CA ALA A 55 0.97 -4.52 9.59
C ALA A 55 1.06 -3.22 8.78
N VAL A 56 0.61 -2.11 9.37
CA VAL A 56 0.57 -0.80 8.73
C VAL A 56 1.12 0.25 9.68
N TYR A 57 1.88 1.19 9.13
CA TYR A 57 2.41 2.36 9.82
C TYR A 57 2.16 3.61 8.96
N LEU A 58 1.66 4.66 9.59
CA LEU A 58 1.39 5.96 9.00
C LEU A 58 2.07 7.04 9.84
N SER A 59 2.75 7.98 9.17
CA SER A 59 3.29 9.18 9.80
C SER A 59 2.79 10.43 9.09
N ALA A 60 2.19 11.34 9.85
CA ALA A 60 1.72 12.63 9.34
C ALA A 60 2.90 13.59 9.12
N THR A 61 2.97 14.18 7.92
CA THR A 61 3.98 15.20 7.56
C THR A 61 3.38 16.61 7.45
N ALA A 62 2.06 16.72 7.55
CA ALA A 62 1.33 17.97 7.60
C ALA A 62 0.32 17.95 8.74
N ALA A 63 0.10 19.12 9.35
CA ALA A 63 -0.97 19.30 10.31
C ALA A 63 -2.31 19.52 9.57
N LEU A 64 -3.37 18.88 10.05
CA LEU A 64 -4.71 18.95 9.45
C LEU A 64 -5.77 18.94 10.53
N THR A 65 -6.80 19.76 10.36
CA THR A 65 -8.03 19.68 11.17
C THR A 65 -9.16 19.21 10.26
N LEU A 66 -9.65 18.00 10.54
CA LEU A 66 -10.83 17.40 9.93
C LEU A 66 -12.08 17.83 10.71
N LEU A 67 -13.24 17.82 10.05
CA LEU A 67 -14.52 18.13 10.71
C LEU A 67 -14.95 17.01 11.67
N THR A 68 -14.59 15.77 11.34
CA THR A 68 -14.85 14.57 12.13
C THR A 68 -13.67 13.60 12.02
N SER A 69 -13.68 12.52 12.80
CA SER A 69 -12.70 11.43 12.62
C SER A 69 -12.83 10.79 11.23
N MET A 70 -11.71 10.24 10.77
CA MET A 70 -11.59 9.51 9.50
C MET A 70 -11.16 8.07 9.78
N THR A 71 -11.55 7.13 8.92
CA THR A 71 -10.99 5.77 8.91
C THR A 71 -10.03 5.66 7.75
N TYR A 72 -8.77 5.34 8.03
CA TYR A 72 -7.75 5.02 7.04
C TYR A 72 -7.64 3.51 6.90
N THR A 73 -7.87 2.99 5.71
CA THR A 73 -7.90 1.56 5.42
C THR A 73 -6.74 1.20 4.50
N VAL A 74 -5.93 0.22 4.88
CA VAL A 74 -4.98 -0.42 3.98
C VAL A 74 -5.43 -1.85 3.75
N GLN A 75 -5.62 -2.22 2.50
CA GLN A 75 -6.08 -3.55 2.10
C GLN A 75 -5.12 -4.18 1.10
N LEU A 76 -4.94 -5.50 1.24
CA LEU A 76 -4.24 -6.31 0.27
C LEU A 76 -5.13 -6.59 -0.94
N TYR A 77 -4.56 -6.41 -2.11
CA TYR A 77 -5.10 -6.82 -3.39
C TYR A 77 -4.14 -7.81 -4.06
N SER A 78 -4.66 -8.69 -4.90
CA SER A 78 -3.89 -9.72 -5.60
C SER A 78 -4.27 -9.86 -7.06
N SER A 79 -3.30 -10.20 -7.89
CA SER A 79 -3.47 -10.73 -9.25
C SER A 79 -2.88 -12.15 -9.29
N VAL A 80 -3.77 -13.15 -9.36
CA VAL A 80 -3.41 -14.59 -9.35
C VAL A 80 -3.05 -15.11 -10.76
N THR A 81 -3.57 -14.45 -11.79
CA THR A 81 -3.14 -14.61 -13.18
C THR A 81 -2.22 -13.43 -13.45
N PRO A 82 -0.88 -13.57 -13.38
CA PRO A 82 0.01 -12.43 -13.21
C PRO A 82 -0.15 -11.34 -14.29
N ASP A 83 -0.84 -10.26 -13.92
CA ASP A 83 -1.11 -9.09 -14.75
C ASP A 83 -1.15 -7.82 -13.88
N ASP A 84 -1.44 -6.67 -14.46
CA ASP A 84 -1.53 -5.38 -13.74
C ASP A 84 -2.93 -5.09 -13.18
N VAL A 85 -3.84 -6.08 -13.12
CA VAL A 85 -5.21 -5.95 -12.64
C VAL A 85 -5.41 -6.72 -11.33
N PHE A 86 -5.63 -5.98 -10.25
CA PHE A 86 -5.66 -6.54 -8.90
C PHE A 86 -7.08 -6.54 -8.33
N SER A 87 -7.46 -7.62 -7.66
CA SER A 87 -8.72 -7.76 -6.94
C SER A 87 -8.49 -7.73 -5.43
N PRO A 88 -9.40 -7.17 -4.61
CA PRO A 88 -9.24 -7.11 -3.17
C PRO A 88 -9.23 -8.52 -2.57
N VAL A 89 -8.32 -8.76 -1.63
CA VAL A 89 -8.28 -9.99 -0.84
C VAL A 89 -9.21 -9.82 0.37
N PRO A 90 -10.30 -10.60 0.47
CA PRO A 90 -11.24 -10.47 1.58
C PRO A 90 -10.58 -10.75 2.93
N GLY A 91 -10.87 -9.91 3.93
CA GLY A 91 -10.34 -10.04 5.30
C GLY A 91 -8.88 -9.60 5.50
N ALA A 92 -8.15 -9.30 4.43
CA ALA A 92 -6.75 -8.89 4.48
C ALA A 92 -6.59 -7.36 4.52
N LEU A 93 -7.12 -6.74 5.58
CA LEU A 93 -7.12 -5.28 5.71
C LEU A 93 -6.89 -4.82 7.15
N VAL A 94 -6.39 -3.59 7.28
CA VAL A 94 -6.19 -2.88 8.54
C VAL A 94 -6.97 -1.57 8.47
N ASN A 95 -7.73 -1.27 9.51
CA ASN A 95 -8.49 -0.04 9.66
C ASN A 95 -7.94 0.76 10.83
N ILE A 96 -7.46 1.97 10.55
CA ILE A 96 -6.87 2.87 11.53
C ILE A 96 -7.82 4.07 11.71
N ALA A 97 -8.24 4.33 12.94
CA ALA A 97 -9.00 5.53 13.26
C ALA A 97 -8.06 6.73 13.37
N ILE A 98 -8.30 7.74 12.54
CA ILE A 98 -7.56 9.01 12.53
C ILE A 98 -8.44 10.08 13.21
N PRO A 99 -7.96 10.77 14.26
CA PRO A 99 -8.72 11.78 14.97
C PRO A 99 -8.97 13.02 14.12
N GLY A 100 -9.90 13.86 14.58
CA GLY A 100 -10.26 15.11 13.89
C GLY A 100 -9.14 16.16 13.85
N THR A 101 -8.09 16.01 14.64
CA THR A 101 -6.94 16.92 14.65
C THR A 101 -5.66 16.10 14.54
N ILE A 102 -4.83 16.45 13.57
CA ILE A 102 -3.56 15.78 13.25
C ILE A 102 -2.46 16.84 13.30
N ALA A 103 -1.38 16.56 14.00
CA ALA A 103 -0.16 17.36 14.00
C ALA A 103 0.94 16.71 13.14
N ILE A 104 1.93 17.51 12.75
CA ILE A 104 3.14 16.99 12.10
C ILE A 104 3.86 16.06 13.10
N GLY A 105 4.23 14.87 12.63
CA GLY A 105 4.89 13.86 13.44
C GLY A 105 3.94 12.92 14.17
N ASP A 106 2.62 13.11 14.07
CA ASP A 106 1.66 12.12 14.57
C ASP A 106 1.85 10.80 13.85
N VAL A 107 1.76 9.71 14.63
CA VAL A 107 1.96 8.34 14.16
C VAL A 107 0.72 7.53 14.45
N PHE A 108 0.30 6.74 13.46
CA PHE A 108 -0.79 5.79 13.59
C PHE A 108 -0.34 4.45 13.02
N ASN A 109 -0.56 3.36 13.74
CA ASN A 109 -0.18 2.03 13.29
C ASN A 109 -1.15 0.99 13.83
N ASP A 110 -1.32 -0.10 13.09
CA ASP A 110 -2.12 -1.24 13.52
C ASP A 110 -1.72 -2.50 12.74
N ILE A 111 -2.15 -3.66 13.20
CA ILE A 111 -1.85 -4.96 12.61
C ILE A 111 -3.05 -5.91 12.68
N VAL A 112 -3.35 -6.56 11.56
CA VAL A 112 -4.23 -7.74 11.53
C VAL A 112 -3.36 -9.00 11.54
N THR A 113 -3.69 -9.95 12.42
CA THR A 113 -3.00 -11.24 12.57
C THR A 113 -3.99 -12.39 12.40
N GLY A 114 -3.48 -13.63 12.31
CA GLY A 114 -4.33 -14.81 12.15
C GLY A 114 -4.96 -14.94 10.76
N LEU A 115 -4.40 -14.25 9.77
CA LEU A 115 -4.78 -14.44 8.36
C LEU A 115 -4.38 -15.86 7.92
N ASN A 116 -5.11 -16.40 6.96
CA ASN A 116 -4.84 -17.69 6.35
C ASN A 116 -5.11 -17.62 4.84
N ILE A 117 -4.35 -16.78 4.15
CA ILE A 117 -4.52 -16.52 2.72
C ILE A 117 -3.42 -17.22 1.96
N LEU A 118 -3.79 -18.24 1.19
CA LEU A 118 -2.87 -18.93 0.30
C LEU A 118 -2.52 -18.04 -0.88
N VAL A 119 -1.23 -17.96 -1.17
CA VAL A 119 -0.70 -17.35 -2.38
C VAL A 119 0.25 -18.34 -3.04
N THR A 120 0.15 -18.48 -4.35
CA THR A 120 1.07 -19.32 -5.13
C THR A 120 2.22 -18.48 -5.67
N GLN A 121 3.28 -19.16 -6.10
CA GLN A 121 4.33 -18.57 -6.92
C GLN A 121 3.72 -17.69 -8.03
N GLU A 122 4.36 -16.55 -8.29
CA GLU A 122 4.01 -15.52 -9.27
C GLU A 122 2.73 -14.72 -8.97
N THR A 123 1.95 -15.06 -7.93
CA THR A 123 0.86 -14.20 -7.47
C THR A 123 1.41 -12.80 -7.19
N ARG A 124 0.87 -11.78 -7.85
CA ARG A 124 1.26 -10.40 -7.62
C ARG A 124 0.39 -9.80 -6.54
N LEU A 125 1.01 -9.12 -5.59
CA LEU A 125 0.36 -8.49 -4.46
C LEU A 125 0.54 -6.98 -4.51
N LEU A 126 -0.53 -6.25 -4.16
CA LEU A 126 -0.57 -4.80 -4.11
C LEU A 126 -1.23 -4.37 -2.80
N LEU A 127 -0.62 -3.42 -2.09
CA LEU A 127 -1.24 -2.81 -0.92
C LEU A 127 -1.85 -1.48 -1.31
N VAL A 128 -3.12 -1.29 -0.95
CA VAL A 128 -3.93 -0.16 -1.39
C VAL A 128 -4.44 0.55 -0.16
N ALA A 129 -4.07 1.81 -0.03
CA ALA A 129 -4.60 2.68 1.01
C ALA A 129 -5.82 3.45 0.48
N SER A 130 -6.81 3.63 1.35
CA SER A 130 -7.99 4.46 1.12
C SER A 130 -8.42 5.11 2.42
N ALA A 131 -9.24 6.15 2.34
CA ALA A 131 -9.75 6.82 3.52
C ALA A 131 -11.21 7.24 3.34
N THR A 132 -11.99 7.13 4.41
CA THR A 132 -13.41 7.51 4.44
C THR A 132 -13.73 8.32 5.70
N GLY A 133 -14.64 9.29 5.60
CA GLY A 133 -14.95 10.22 6.70
C GLY A 133 -14.13 11.52 6.64
N GLY A 134 -13.93 12.19 7.77
CA GLY A 134 -13.17 13.45 7.86
C GLY A 134 -13.94 14.74 7.54
N GLY A 135 -15.09 14.62 6.84
CA GLY A 135 -15.87 15.76 6.36
C GLY A 135 -15.14 16.52 5.23
N LEU A 136 -15.91 17.05 4.27
CA LEU A 136 -15.38 17.60 3.02
C LEU A 136 -14.66 18.95 3.22
N SER A 137 -13.48 18.95 3.85
CA SER A 137 -12.54 20.05 3.67
C SER A 137 -11.78 19.81 2.36
N VAL A 138 -12.25 20.49 1.32
CA VAL A 138 -11.62 20.61 0.01
C VAL A 138 -10.11 20.86 0.23
N LEU A 139 -9.27 19.92 -0.20
CA LEU A 139 -7.78 19.90 -0.19
C LEU A 139 -7.05 19.16 0.97
N GLY A 140 -7.73 18.44 1.87
CA GLY A 140 -7.06 17.66 2.91
C GLY A 140 -6.56 16.29 2.44
N SER A 141 -5.51 16.23 1.61
CA SER A 141 -4.70 15.01 1.50
C SER A 141 -4.12 14.72 2.89
N VAL A 142 -4.23 13.50 3.40
CA VAL A 142 -3.39 13.07 4.52
C VAL A 142 -1.97 12.96 3.95
N ILE A 143 -1.24 14.07 3.94
CA ILE A 143 0.14 14.13 3.47
C ILE A 143 0.99 13.48 4.55
N GLY A 144 1.34 12.22 4.31
CA GLY A 144 2.10 11.41 5.23
C GLY A 144 2.76 10.24 4.50
N TYR A 145 3.74 9.61 5.15
CA TYR A 145 4.32 8.37 4.64
C TYR A 145 3.52 7.20 5.19
N VAL A 146 3.06 6.32 4.30
CA VAL A 146 2.50 5.02 4.68
C VAL A 146 3.49 3.93 4.31
N SER A 147 3.72 3.01 5.23
CA SER A 147 4.42 1.76 4.98
C SER A 147 3.59 0.61 5.55
N ALA A 148 3.81 -0.57 4.99
CA ALA A 148 3.12 -1.77 5.41
C ALA A 148 3.99 -2.99 5.15
N GLY A 149 3.66 -4.10 5.81
CA GLY A 149 4.37 -5.36 5.68
C GLY A 149 3.43 -6.55 5.81
N LEU A 150 3.77 -7.63 5.09
CA LEU A 150 3.07 -8.91 5.16
C LEU A 150 3.91 -9.93 5.92
N GLY A 151 3.28 -10.64 6.86
CA GLY A 151 3.82 -11.89 7.39
C GLY A 151 3.53 -13.01 6.41
N ILE A 152 4.57 -13.70 5.94
CA ILE A 152 4.47 -14.80 4.98
C ILE A 152 5.30 -15.97 5.48
N SER A 153 4.67 -17.13 5.67
CA SER A 153 5.33 -18.39 6.03
C SER A 153 5.28 -19.36 4.86
#